data_AF-A0A9X1NLT8-F1
#
_entry.id   AF-A0A9X1NLT8-F1
#
_cell.length_a   1.000
_cell.length_b   1.000
_cell.length_c   1.000
_cell.angle_alpha   90.00
_cell.angle_beta   90.00
_cell.angle_gamma   90.00
#
_symmetry.space_group_name_H-M   'P 1'
#
loop_
_entity.id
_entity.type
_entity.pdbx_description
1 polymer ?
#
loop_
_entity_poly.entity_id
_entity_poly.type
_entity_poly.pdbx_seq_one_letter_code
_entity_poly.pdbx_strand_id
1 'polypeptide(L)'
;MSRWQLECCGDSFGVGAQVRWPVGLEEESGSEELLEVLDLGWARRVRYREDHHEVCASGVLAGTVASIDGVTCSMELMDDIARVRVPGSGLVCSVPDVAAAYPLASDGRSLVGWIIGFDAVDYEPYPQPAGPALEKPATAARLNAGALLRPLRGLAAAARQVRNGSRTE
;
A
#
# COMPACT_ATOMS: atom_id res chain seq x y z
N MET A 1 1.24 2.27 -12.54
CA MET A 1 2.32 1.52 -11.88
C MET A 1 3.06 2.50 -10.99
N SER A 2 2.71 2.51 -9.70
CA SER A 2 3.40 3.28 -8.66
C SER A 2 4.80 2.71 -8.51
N ARG A 3 5.79 3.32 -9.16
CA ARG A 3 7.19 2.97 -8.90
C ARG A 3 7.50 3.51 -7.51
N TRP A 4 7.69 2.58 -6.57
CA TRP A 4 8.15 2.82 -5.21
C TRP A 4 9.34 3.80 -5.22
N GLN A 5 9.13 5.03 -4.73
CA GLN A 5 10.02 6.19 -4.88
C GLN A 5 11.15 6.24 -3.83
N LEU A 6 11.81 5.12 -3.58
CA LEU A 6 12.78 5.05 -2.50
C LEU A 6 14.18 5.59 -2.83
N GLU A 7 14.39 6.07 -4.06
CA GLU A 7 15.65 6.65 -4.53
C GLU A 7 15.64 8.19 -4.58
N CYS A 8 14.57 8.85 -4.14
CA CYS A 8 14.38 10.28 -4.42
C CYS A 8 15.14 11.21 -3.44
N CYS A 9 16.35 11.60 -3.85
CA CYS A 9 16.83 12.98 -4.04
C CYS A 9 16.27 14.10 -3.12
N GLY A 10 16.33 13.95 -1.81
CA GLY A 10 16.19 15.06 -0.85
C GLY A 10 17.55 15.65 -0.45
N ASP A 11 17.53 16.77 0.28
CA ASP A 11 18.71 17.22 1.02
C ASP A 11 19.16 16.12 1.99
N SER A 12 20.47 15.97 2.18
CA SER A 12 20.98 15.01 3.16
C SER A 12 20.53 15.39 4.57
N PHE A 13 20.06 14.40 5.33
CA PHE A 13 19.68 14.55 6.73
C PHE A 13 20.25 13.42 7.58
N GLY A 14 20.28 13.64 8.89
CA GLY A 14 20.76 12.69 9.88
C GLY A 14 19.84 12.61 11.08
N VAL A 15 20.12 11.70 12.00
CA VAL A 15 19.45 11.66 13.30
C VAL A 15 19.59 13.01 14.01
N GLY A 16 18.49 13.52 14.56
CA GLY A 16 18.35 14.84 15.16
C GLY A 16 17.96 15.96 14.19
N ALA A 17 17.94 15.71 12.88
CA ALA A 17 17.49 16.70 11.90
C ALA A 17 15.97 16.95 12.00
N GLN A 18 15.56 18.19 11.79
CA GLN A 18 14.15 18.53 11.54
C GLN A 18 13.85 18.35 10.06
N VAL A 19 12.77 17.62 9.77
CA VAL A 19 12.32 17.37 8.39
C VAL A 19 10.83 17.64 8.26
N ARG A 20 10.40 17.91 7.03
CA ARG A 20 9.00 18.13 6.68
C ARG A 20 8.75 17.54 5.29
N TRP A 21 7.90 16.52 5.22
CA TRP A 21 7.67 15.75 3.99
C TRP A 21 6.18 15.60 3.67
N PRO A 22 5.80 15.75 2.39
CA PRO A 22 4.51 15.25 1.91
C PRO A 22 4.47 13.72 2.04
N VAL A 23 3.42 13.20 2.65
CA VAL A 23 3.25 11.75 2.89
C VAL A 23 1.84 11.28 2.56
N GLY A 24 1.75 10.05 2.04
CA GLY A 24 0.53 9.26 2.01
C GLY A 24 0.44 8.33 3.22
N LEU A 25 -0.78 7.91 3.58
CA LEU A 25 -1.01 6.87 4.57
C LEU A 25 -0.72 5.49 3.99
N GLU A 26 -0.01 4.67 4.76
CA GLU A 26 0.20 3.24 4.46
C GLU A 26 -0.91 2.40 5.11
N GLU A 27 -1.26 1.27 4.49
CA GLU A 27 -2.23 0.33 5.05
C GLU A 27 -1.67 -0.38 6.30
N GLU A 28 -2.51 -0.69 7.29
CA GLU A 28 -2.06 -1.34 8.53
C GLU A 28 -1.43 -2.73 8.34
N SER A 29 -1.78 -3.40 7.24
CA SER A 29 -1.19 -4.69 6.84
C SER A 29 0.17 -4.56 6.17
N GLY A 30 0.57 -3.34 5.78
CA GLY A 30 1.63 -3.08 4.83
C GLY A 30 1.19 -3.39 3.39
N SER A 31 1.55 -2.55 2.43
CA SER A 31 1.33 -2.85 1.02
C SER A 31 2.09 -4.09 0.55
N GLU A 32 1.57 -4.72 -0.51
CA GLU A 32 2.27 -5.83 -1.20
C GLU A 32 3.70 -5.42 -1.61
N GLU A 33 3.90 -4.16 -2.01
CA GLU A 33 5.22 -3.62 -2.34
C GLU A 33 6.19 -3.63 -1.14
N LEU A 34 5.72 -3.28 0.07
CA LEU A 34 6.57 -3.35 1.27
C LEU A 34 6.88 -4.80 1.64
N LEU A 35 5.89 -5.69 1.57
CA LEU A 35 6.04 -7.10 1.90
C LEU A 35 6.90 -7.88 0.89
N GLU A 36 7.14 -7.33 -0.29
CA GLU A 36 8.11 -7.88 -1.25
C GLU A 36 9.54 -7.85 -0.70
N VAL A 37 9.88 -6.83 0.09
CA VAL A 37 11.25 -6.61 0.57
C VAL A 37 11.37 -6.77 2.08
N LEU A 38 10.44 -6.21 2.84
CA LEU A 38 10.44 -6.23 4.29
C LEU A 38 9.65 -7.42 4.82
N ASP A 39 10.09 -7.97 5.94
CA ASP A 39 9.23 -8.85 6.71
C ASP A 39 7.99 -8.11 7.24
N LEU A 40 6.97 -8.87 7.64
CA LEU A 40 5.72 -8.32 8.17
C LEU A 40 5.93 -7.44 9.42
N GLY A 41 6.97 -7.70 10.22
CA GLY A 41 7.28 -6.93 11.41
C GLY A 41 7.72 -5.51 11.06
N TRP A 42 8.57 -5.36 10.06
CA TRP A 42 8.99 -4.06 9.54
C TRP A 42 7.90 -3.37 8.72
N ALA A 43 7.21 -4.09 7.84
CA ALA A 43 6.14 -3.53 7.01
C ALA A 43 5.06 -2.85 7.87
N ARG A 44 4.65 -3.47 8.98
CA ARG A 44 3.64 -2.93 9.92
C ARG A 44 4.11 -1.71 10.73
N ARG A 45 5.41 -1.40 10.74
CA ARG A 45 5.93 -0.19 11.39
C ARG A 45 5.84 1.03 10.48
N VAL A 46 5.77 0.82 9.17
CA VAL A 46 5.63 1.90 8.19
C VAL A 46 4.17 2.37 8.20
N ARG A 47 3.96 3.59 8.67
CA ARG A 47 2.63 4.24 8.72
C ARG A 47 2.40 5.23 7.61
N TYR A 48 3.50 5.78 7.11
CA TYR A 48 3.53 6.85 6.14
C TYR A 48 4.50 6.48 5.04
N ARG A 49 4.12 6.76 3.81
CA ARG A 49 5.01 6.68 2.65
C ARG A 49 5.26 8.10 2.17
N GLU A 50 6.53 8.49 2.08
CA GLU A 50 6.88 9.76 1.45
C GLU A 50 6.38 9.76 0.01
N ASP A 51 5.78 10.87 -0.38
CA ASP A 51 5.41 11.12 -1.77
C ASP A 51 6.03 12.43 -2.25
N HIS A 52 7.27 12.31 -2.71
CA HIS A 52 8.07 13.42 -3.22
C HIS A 52 7.44 14.11 -4.44
N HIS A 53 6.55 13.43 -5.16
CA HIS A 53 5.86 14.04 -6.32
C HIS A 53 4.50 14.66 -5.96
N GLU A 54 4.08 14.60 -4.70
CA GLU A 54 2.81 15.14 -4.20
C GLU A 54 1.57 14.67 -4.99
N VAL A 55 1.65 13.50 -5.63
CA VAL A 55 0.57 12.93 -6.47
C VAL A 55 -0.48 12.20 -5.62
N CYS A 56 -0.03 11.55 -4.56
CA CYS A 56 -0.79 10.68 -3.65
C CYS A 56 -0.64 11.10 -2.18
N ALA A 57 0.09 12.18 -1.89
CA ALA A 57 0.23 12.72 -0.55
C ALA A 57 -1.15 13.08 0.02
N SER A 58 -1.43 12.60 1.23
CA SER A 58 -2.66 12.87 1.99
C SER A 58 -2.46 13.94 3.05
N GLY A 59 -1.22 14.38 3.26
CA GLY A 59 -0.85 15.42 4.22
C GLY A 59 0.65 15.64 4.26
N VAL A 60 1.07 16.42 5.24
CA VAL A 60 2.48 16.70 5.53
C VAL A 60 2.82 16.15 6.90
N LEU A 61 3.93 15.42 6.98
CA LEU A 61 4.53 14.99 8.24
C LEU A 61 5.76 15.85 8.52
N ALA A 62 5.81 16.46 9.69
CA ALA A 62 6.97 17.20 10.18
C ALA A 62 7.45 16.61 11.51
N GLY A 63 8.75 16.59 11.74
CA GLY A 63 9.29 16.07 13.00
C GLY A 63 10.80 15.97 13.04
N THR A 64 11.31 15.53 14.18
CA THR A 64 12.72 15.27 14.41
C THR A 64 13.05 13.81 14.13
N VAL A 65 14.03 13.58 13.26
CA VAL A 65 14.50 12.24 12.89
C VAL A 65 15.14 11.57 14.12
N ALA A 66 14.61 10.43 14.54
CA ALA A 66 15.10 9.65 15.68
C ALA A 66 15.93 8.45 15.24
N SER A 67 15.59 7.85 14.10
CA SER A 67 16.35 6.74 13.52
C SER A 67 16.31 6.79 12.00
N ILE A 68 17.36 6.26 11.38
CA ILE A 68 17.45 6.08 9.94
C ILE A 68 17.87 4.64 9.71
N ASP A 69 17.04 3.91 8.98
CA ASP A 69 17.28 2.52 8.64
C ASP A 69 17.31 2.38 7.12
N GLY A 70 18.46 1.98 6.57
CA GLY A 70 18.62 1.68 5.16
C GLY A 70 18.07 0.29 4.83
N VAL A 71 17.26 0.19 3.79
CA VAL A 71 16.68 -1.04 3.28
C VAL A 71 17.42 -1.44 2.01
N THR A 72 18.06 -2.60 2.03
CA THR A 72 18.74 -3.17 0.87
C THR A 72 18.06 -4.46 0.44
N CYS A 73 18.09 -4.81 -0.85
CA CYS A 73 17.66 -6.12 -1.30
C CYS A 73 18.55 -6.64 -2.44
N SER A 74 18.49 -7.94 -2.69
CA SER A 74 19.09 -8.51 -3.89
C SER A 74 18.30 -8.11 -5.12
N MET A 75 19.01 -7.88 -6.23
CA MET A 75 18.44 -7.52 -7.52
C MET A 75 18.85 -8.56 -8.55
N GLU A 76 17.89 -9.07 -9.32
CA GLU A 76 18.13 -10.01 -10.43
C GLU A 76 17.87 -9.33 -11.76
N LEU A 77 18.67 -9.70 -12.77
CA LEU A 77 18.50 -9.21 -14.13
C LEU A 77 17.32 -9.94 -14.80
N MET A 78 16.37 -9.19 -15.32
CA MET A 78 15.24 -9.67 -16.11
C MET A 78 15.39 -9.11 -17.54
N ASP A 79 15.41 -10.03 -18.51
CA ASP A 79 15.48 -9.76 -19.96
C ASP A 79 16.58 -8.77 -20.38
N ASP A 80 17.76 -8.86 -19.76
CA ASP A 80 18.98 -8.07 -20.02
C ASP A 80 18.89 -6.54 -19.84
N ILE A 81 17.70 -5.99 -19.59
CA ILE A 81 17.46 -4.53 -19.55
C ILE A 81 16.83 -4.05 -18.24
N ALA A 82 16.21 -4.95 -17.47
CA ALA A 82 15.55 -4.61 -16.22
C ALA A 82 16.22 -5.33 -15.05
N ARG A 83 16.27 -4.68 -13.89
CA ARG A 83 16.57 -5.36 -12.63
C ARG A 83 15.32 -5.41 -11.79
N VAL A 84 14.96 -6.59 -11.31
CA VAL A 84 13.82 -6.83 -10.42
C VAL A 84 14.32 -7.16 -9.03
N ARG A 85 13.54 -6.79 -8.01
CA ARG A 85 13.85 -7.17 -6.64
C ARG A 85 13.67 -8.66 -6.49
N VAL A 86 14.54 -9.31 -5.72
CA VAL A 86 14.33 -10.69 -5.30
C VAL A 86 13.44 -10.68 -4.06
N PRO A 87 12.21 -11.22 -4.10
CA PRO A 87 11.30 -11.16 -2.96
C PRO A 87 11.89 -11.82 -1.71
N GLY A 88 11.66 -11.22 -0.55
CA GLY A 88 12.15 -11.71 0.75
C GLY A 88 13.67 -11.60 0.95
N SER A 89 14.40 -11.00 0.01
CA SER A 89 15.84 -10.77 0.15
C SER A 89 16.19 -9.53 0.96
N GLY A 90 15.20 -8.75 1.41
CA GLY A 90 15.45 -7.46 2.05
C GLY A 90 16.18 -7.56 3.38
N LEU A 91 17.07 -6.61 3.63
CA LEU A 91 17.75 -6.41 4.89
C LEU A 91 17.63 -4.96 5.30
N VAL A 92 17.46 -4.74 6.60
CA VAL A 92 17.36 -3.42 7.22
C VAL A 92 18.60 -3.18 8.07
N CYS A 93 19.27 -2.04 7.87
CA CYS A 93 20.48 -1.68 8.58
C CYS A 93 20.40 -0.23 9.08
N SER A 94 20.55 -0.03 10.39
CA SER A 94 20.54 1.30 10.99
C SER A 94 21.82 2.07 10.64
N VAL A 95 21.66 3.35 10.30
CA VAL A 95 22.76 4.27 10.00
C VAL A 95 22.55 5.61 10.71
N PRO A 96 23.62 6.36 11.01
CA PRO A 96 23.51 7.66 11.68
C PRO A 96 22.97 8.78 10.77
N ASP A 97 23.20 8.67 9.46
CA ASP A 97 22.77 9.62 8.44
C ASP A 97 22.64 8.94 7.07
N VAL A 98 21.92 9.58 6.14
CA VAL A 98 21.66 8.98 4.83
C VAL A 98 22.91 8.88 3.93
N ALA A 99 23.92 9.73 4.15
CA ALA A 99 25.16 9.67 3.38
C ALA A 99 26.03 8.47 3.80
N ALA A 100 25.90 8.02 5.05
CA ALA A 100 26.59 6.85 5.59
C ALA A 100 26.08 5.51 5.04
N ALA A 101 25.02 5.46 4.23
CA ALA A 101 24.49 4.22 3.67
C ALA A 101 25.02 3.83 2.30
N TYR A 102 25.77 4.67 1.61
CA TYR A 102 26.43 4.26 0.36
C TYR A 102 27.26 2.96 0.47
N PRO A 103 27.89 2.62 1.62
CA PRO A 103 28.50 1.31 1.85
C PRO A 103 27.51 0.12 1.94
N LEU A 104 26.21 0.36 2.18
CA LEU A 104 25.19 -0.69 2.28
C LEU A 104 24.86 -1.34 0.93
N ALA A 105 25.09 -0.63 -0.18
CA ALA A 105 25.02 -1.19 -1.51
C ALA A 105 26.30 -2.01 -1.80
N SER A 106 26.51 -3.08 -1.06
CA SER A 106 27.62 -4.02 -1.22
C SER A 106 27.12 -5.47 -1.26
N ASP A 107 27.97 -6.40 -1.69
CA ASP A 107 27.66 -7.84 -1.80
C ASP A 107 26.46 -8.19 -2.70
N GLY A 108 26.32 -7.52 -3.84
CA GLY A 108 25.27 -7.81 -4.82
C GLY A 108 23.87 -7.34 -4.40
N ARG A 109 23.79 -6.53 -3.34
CA ARG A 109 22.57 -5.88 -2.87
C ARG A 109 22.54 -4.43 -3.30
N SER A 110 21.35 -3.93 -3.55
CA SER A 110 21.12 -2.51 -3.84
C SER A 110 20.37 -1.89 -2.68
N LEU A 111 20.78 -0.68 -2.27
CA LEU A 111 19.95 0.16 -1.41
C LEU A 111 18.68 0.45 -2.20
N VAL A 112 17.57 -0.05 -1.69
CA VAL A 112 16.27 0.14 -2.30
C VAL A 112 15.42 1.11 -1.54
N GLY A 113 15.87 1.64 -0.38
CA GLY A 113 15.36 2.86 0.28
C GLY A 113 15.58 2.98 1.77
N TRP A 114 14.69 3.73 2.43
CA TRP A 114 14.84 4.20 3.80
C TRP A 114 13.57 4.01 4.64
N ILE A 115 13.74 3.65 5.91
CA ILE A 115 12.71 3.73 6.94
C ILE A 115 13.18 4.76 7.97
N ILE A 116 12.35 5.79 8.19
CA ILE A 116 12.69 6.90 9.08
C ILE A 116 11.82 6.85 10.32
N GLY A 117 12.46 6.77 11.48
CA GLY A 117 11.82 6.89 12.78
C GLY A 117 11.81 8.34 13.26
N PHE A 118 10.79 8.72 14.01
CA PHE A 118 10.60 10.07 14.55
C PHE A 118 10.29 10.02 16.04
N ASP A 119 10.85 10.95 16.81
CA ASP A 119 10.58 11.09 18.26
C ASP A 119 9.22 11.73 18.53
N ALA A 120 8.85 12.70 17.69
CA ALA A 120 7.56 13.36 17.67
C ALA A 120 7.22 13.71 16.21
N VAL A 121 5.96 13.50 15.85
CA VAL A 121 5.45 13.80 14.51
C VAL A 121 4.24 14.71 14.61
N ASP A 122 4.28 15.79 13.84
CA ASP A 122 3.13 16.61 13.53
C ASP A 122 2.64 16.20 12.14
N TYR A 123 1.47 15.57 12.07
CA TYR A 123 0.82 15.24 10.81
C TYR A 123 -0.31 16.23 10.53
N GLU A 124 -0.16 16.97 9.43
CA GLU A 124 -1.15 17.92 8.93
C GLU A 124 -1.82 17.34 7.68
N PRO A 125 -3.06 16.83 7.74
CA PRO A 125 -3.74 16.31 6.58
C PRO A 125 -4.01 17.43 5.57
N TYR A 126 -3.84 17.15 4.28
CA TYR A 126 -4.26 18.09 3.26
C TYR A 126 -5.78 18.29 3.29
N PRO A 127 -6.26 19.51 3.03
CA PRO A 127 -7.69 19.77 2.93
C PRO A 127 -8.27 18.83 1.88
N GLN A 128 -9.10 17.89 2.31
CA GLN A 128 -9.90 17.12 1.38
C GLN A 128 -10.85 18.12 0.71
N PRO A 129 -10.92 18.17 -0.64
CA PRO A 129 -11.96 18.97 -1.27
C PRO A 129 -13.28 18.49 -0.68
N ALA A 130 -14.11 19.43 -0.21
CA ALA A 130 -15.44 19.08 0.26
C ALA A 130 -16.11 18.34 -0.91
N GLY A 131 -16.22 17.02 -0.78
CA GLY A 131 -16.85 16.21 -1.81
C GLY A 131 -18.24 16.80 -2.09
N PRO A 132 -18.79 16.62 -3.30
CA PRO A 132 -20.17 17.01 -3.53
C PRO A 132 -20.99 16.37 -2.41
N ALA A 133 -21.71 17.20 -1.65
CA ALA A 133 -22.56 16.70 -0.59
C ALA A 133 -23.41 15.60 -1.21
N LEU A 134 -23.23 14.35 -0.76
CA LEU A 134 -24.12 13.27 -1.11
C LEU A 134 -25.49 13.70 -0.61
N GLU A 135 -26.29 14.28 -1.49
CA GLU A 135 -27.67 14.58 -1.20
C GLU A 135 -28.27 13.25 -0.77
N LYS A 136 -28.72 13.20 0.49
CA LYS A 136 -29.44 12.02 1.00
C LYS A 136 -30.51 11.69 -0.03
N PRO A 137 -30.60 10.45 -0.54
CA PRO A 137 -31.68 10.10 -1.44
C PRO A 137 -32.99 10.42 -0.73
N ALA A 138 -33.79 11.30 -1.36
CA ALA A 138 -35.09 11.67 -0.86
C ALA A 138 -35.87 10.38 -0.58
N THR A 139 -36.34 10.25 0.66
CA THR A 139 -37.14 9.15 1.15
C THR A 139 -38.17 8.76 0.10
N ALA A 140 -38.00 7.58 -0.50
CA ALA A 140 -38.97 7.05 -1.45
C ALA A 140 -40.35 7.05 -0.79
N ALA A 141 -41.28 7.78 -1.40
CA ALA A 141 -42.66 7.80 -0.99
C ALA A 141 -43.19 6.36 -0.95
N ARG A 142 -43.83 6.00 0.18
CA ARG A 142 -44.52 4.73 0.35
C ARG A 142 -45.54 4.56 -0.78
N LEU A 143 -45.27 3.65 -1.71
CA LEU A 143 -46.28 3.16 -2.64
C LEU A 143 -47.35 2.42 -1.82
N ASN A 144 -48.57 2.97 -1.83
CA ASN A 144 -49.77 2.32 -1.31
C ASN A 144 -49.98 1.01 -2.08
N ALA A 145 -49.76 -0.13 -1.40
CA ALA A 145 -50.17 -1.44 -1.88
C ALA A 145 -51.69 -1.58 -1.68
N GLY A 146 -52.45 -0.97 -2.59
CA GLY A 146 -53.89 -1.19 -2.73
C GLY A 146 -54.18 -1.71 -4.14
N ALA A 147 -54.68 -2.95 -4.20
CA ALA A 147 -55.37 -3.58 -5.33
C ALA A 147 -54.48 -4.19 -6.45
N LEU A 148 -54.34 -5.52 -6.45
CA LEU A 148 -55.19 -6.43 -7.25
C LEU A 148 -54.60 -7.85 -7.23
N LEU A 149 -55.27 -8.74 -6.50
CA LEU A 149 -55.11 -10.18 -6.59
C LEU A 149 -55.59 -10.68 -7.97
N ARG A 150 -54.72 -11.34 -8.71
CA ARG A 150 -55.11 -12.33 -9.73
C ARG A 150 -54.31 -13.61 -9.52
N PRO A 151 -54.95 -14.78 -9.39
CA PRO A 151 -54.24 -16.04 -9.22
C PRO A 151 -53.89 -16.62 -10.59
N LEU A 152 -52.61 -16.93 -10.82
CA LEU A 152 -52.23 -17.88 -11.86
C LEU A 152 -51.96 -19.23 -11.21
N ARG A 153 -52.85 -20.16 -11.54
CA ARG A 153 -52.79 -21.58 -11.27
C ARG A 153 -51.57 -22.21 -11.97
N GLY A 154 -50.93 -23.13 -11.26
CA GLY A 154 -50.49 -24.41 -11.78
C GLY A 154 -49.23 -24.42 -12.66
N LEU A 155 -48.17 -25.04 -12.16
CA LEU A 155 -47.71 -26.31 -12.73
C LEU A 155 -46.81 -27.03 -11.72
N ALA A 156 -47.13 -28.31 -11.56
CA ALA A 156 -46.56 -29.23 -10.60
C ALA A 156 -45.18 -29.74 -11.02
N ALA A 157 -44.51 -30.25 -10.00
CA ALA A 157 -43.32 -31.09 -9.97
C ALA A 157 -43.07 -32.02 -11.16
N ALA A 158 -41.79 -32.30 -11.43
CA ALA A 158 -41.29 -33.67 -11.45
C ALA A 158 -39.79 -33.70 -11.16
N ALA A 159 -39.44 -34.48 -10.14
CA ALA A 159 -38.09 -34.92 -9.80
C ALA A 159 -37.72 -36.18 -10.61
N ARG A 160 -36.51 -36.70 -10.29
CA ARG A 160 -35.95 -38.05 -10.57
C ARG A 160 -35.23 -38.24 -11.91
N GLN A 161 -33.89 -38.45 -11.86
CA GLN A 161 -33.16 -39.75 -11.75
C GLN A 161 -32.82 -40.31 -13.16
N VAL A 162 -31.73 -41.00 -13.49
CA VAL A 162 -30.54 -41.54 -12.81
C VAL A 162 -29.60 -42.13 -13.91
N ARG A 163 -28.31 -42.33 -13.57
CA ARG A 163 -27.36 -43.38 -14.04
C ARG A 163 -26.64 -43.35 -15.42
N ASN A 164 -25.31 -43.48 -15.25
CA ASN A 164 -24.37 -44.50 -15.77
C ASN A 164 -23.87 -44.51 -17.22
N GLY A 165 -22.55 -44.79 -17.32
CA GLY A 165 -21.87 -45.43 -18.46
C GLY A 165 -20.67 -44.61 -18.93
N SER A 166 -19.44 -44.80 -18.42
CA SER A 166 -18.47 -45.88 -18.71
C SER A 166 -17.80 -45.82 -20.10
N ARG A 167 -16.47 -45.61 -20.05
CA ARG A 167 -15.38 -46.30 -20.79
C ARG A 167 -14.91 -45.87 -22.20
N THR A 168 -13.58 -46.00 -22.32
CA THR A 168 -12.70 -46.31 -23.50
C THR A 168 -12.51 -45.17 -24.51
N GLU A 169 -11.30 -44.82 -24.96
CA GLU A 169 -9.99 -45.49 -25.01
C GLU A 169 -8.84 -44.54 -24.64
#